data_AF-A0A380EKV6-F1
#
_entry.id   AF-A0A380EKV6-F1
#
_cell.length_a   1.000
_cell.length_b   1.000
_cell.length_c   1.000
_cell.angle_alpha   90.00
_cell.angle_beta   90.00
_cell.angle_gamma   90.00
#
_symmetry.space_group_name_H-M   'P 1'
#
loop_
_entity.id
_entity.type
_entity.pdbx_description
1 polymer ?
#
loop_
_entity_poly.entity_id
_entity_poly.type
_entity_poly.pdbx_seq_one_letter_code
_entity_poly.pdbx_strand_id
1 'polypeptide(L)' 'MGWVGIILLPIIFIRTSWIFILFIFLGGVSYTIGAWFYAQKNRPYFHMIWHIFIVIASLLHLIAILYFM' A
#
# COMPACT_ATOMS: atom_id res chain seq x y z
N MET A 1 2.73 -1.83 8.63
CA MET A 1 2.06 -0.52 8.78
C MET A 1 1.90 0.11 7.39
N GLY A 2 0.78 -0.11 6.69
CA GLY A 2 0.63 0.28 5.28
C GLY A 2 0.66 1.79 4.98
N TRP A 3 0.65 2.64 6.01
CA TRP A 3 0.52 4.09 5.90
C TRP A 3 1.70 4.88 6.48
N VAL A 4 2.84 4.24 6.74
CA VAL A 4 4.05 4.95 7.25
C VAL A 4 4.48 6.07 6.30
N GLY A 5 4.18 5.96 5.01
CA GLY A 5 4.39 7.04 4.02
C GLY A 5 3.71 8.36 4.39
N ILE A 6 2.59 8.35 5.13
CA ILE A 6 1.93 9.59 5.60
C ILE A 6 2.84 10.38 6.53
N ILE A 7 3.57 9.70 7.41
CA ILE A 7 4.49 10.34 8.36
C ILE A 7 5.64 11.03 7.61
N LEU A 8 6.04 10.47 6.47
CA LEU A 8 7.13 10.97 5.63
C LEU A 8 6.65 11.93 4.53
N LEU A 9 5.36 12.29 4.48
CA LEU A 9 4.78 13.15 3.44
C LEU A 9 5.58 14.44 3.18
N PRO A 10 6.03 15.20 4.20
CA PRO A 10 6.76 16.45 3.96
C PRO A 10 8.04 16.22 3.13
N ILE A 11 8.74 15.11 3.39
CA ILE A 11 9.99 14.76 2.72
C ILE A 11 9.68 14.24 1.31
N ILE A 12 8.66 13.40 1.18
CA ILE A 12 8.21 12.82 -0.09
C ILE A 12 7.82 13.92 -1.08
N PHE A 13 7.05 14.92 -0.65
CA PHE A 13 6.62 16.01 -1.52
C PHE A 13 7.76 16.85 -2.10
N ILE A 14 8.86 17.00 -1.36
CA ILE A 14 10.00 17.83 -1.77
C ILE A 14 10.96 17.04 -2.68
N ARG A 15 11.03 15.71 -2.50
CA ARG A 15 12.08 14.87 -3.07
C ARG A 15 11.64 13.94 -4.19
N THR A 16 10.34 13.71 -4.36
CA THR A 16 9.83 12.66 -5.26
C THR A 16 8.83 13.19 -6.27
N SER A 17 8.57 12.41 -7.32
CA SER A 17 7.61 12.74 -8.36
C SER A 17 6.15 12.58 -7.91
N TRP A 18 5.22 13.26 -8.58
CA TRP A 18 3.78 13.02 -8.38
C TRP A 18 3.35 11.57 -8.61
N ILE A 19 4.06 10.86 -9.51
CA ILE A 19 3.80 9.45 -9.80
C ILE A 19 4.20 8.58 -8.60
N PHE A 20 5.32 8.87 -7.93
CA PHE A 20 5.70 8.18 -6.69
C PHE A 20 4.60 8.27 -5.63
N ILE A 21 4.09 9.48 -5.40
CA ILE A 21 3.03 9.74 -4.41
C ILE A 21 1.77 8.92 -4.74
N LEU A 22 1.41 8.86 -6.04
CA LEU A 22 0.28 8.05 -6.50
C LEU A 22 0.47 6.57 -6.19
N PHE A 23 1.64 5.99 -6.47
CA PHE A 23 1.92 4.58 -6.17
C PHE A 23 1.93 4.29 -4.65
N ILE A 24 2.50 5.17 -3.84
CA ILE A 24 2.46 5.05 -2.38
C ILE A 24 1.02 5.08 -1.86
N PHE A 25 0.21 6.01 -2.36
CA PHE A 25 -1.20 6.12 -2.01
C PHE A 25 -1.99 4.88 -2.43
N LEU A 26 -1.84 4.41 -3.67
CA LEU A 26 -2.48 3.19 -4.15
C LEU A 26 -2.07 1.95 -3.32
N GLY A 27 -0.80 1.83 -2.95
CA GLY A 27 -0.35 0.78 -2.04
C GLY A 27 -1.01 0.85 -0.66
N GLY A 28 -1.20 2.07 -0.11
CA GLY A 28 -1.94 2.30 1.14
C GLY A 28 -3.43 1.92 1.02
N VAL A 29 -4.07 2.23 -0.11
CA VAL A 29 -5.46 1.83 -0.41
C VAL A 29 -5.57 0.31 -0.52
N SER A 30 -4.69 -0.35 -1.28
CA SER A 30 -4.66 -1.81 -1.40
C SER A 30 -4.48 -2.49 -0.03
N TYR A 31 -3.58 -1.97 0.81
CA TYR A 31 -3.39 -2.46 2.17
C TYR A 31 -4.68 -2.32 3.01
N THR A 32 -5.38 -1.19 2.88
CA THR A 32 -6.62 -0.91 3.63
C THR A 32 -7.74 -1.85 3.22
N ILE A 33 -7.90 -2.12 1.92
CA ILE A 33 -8.86 -3.11 1.40
C ILE A 33 -8.50 -4.51 1.90
N GLY A 34 -7.22 -4.89 1.84
CA GLY A 34 -6.75 -6.15 2.39
C GLY A 34 -7.07 -6.27 3.89
N ALA A 35 -6.78 -5.23 4.68
CA ALA A 35 -7.04 -5.19 6.11
C ALA A 35 -8.54 -5.32 6.42
N TRP A 36 -9.40 -4.76 5.57
CA TRP A 36 -10.83 -5.01 5.65
C TRP A 36 -11.10 -6.51 5.51
N PHE A 37 -10.69 -7.18 4.41
CA PHE A 37 -10.87 -8.64 4.24
C PHE A 37 -10.32 -9.46 5.42
N TYR A 38 -9.17 -9.08 5.95
CA TYR A 38 -8.55 -9.74 7.09
C TYR A 38 -9.40 -9.66 8.37
N ALA A 39 -10.12 -8.56 8.57
CA ALA A 39 -10.93 -8.34 9.77
C ALA A 39 -12.14 -9.29 9.87
N GLN A 40 -12.62 -9.86 8.75
CA GLN A 40 -13.76 -10.79 8.77
C GLN A 40 -13.31 -12.24 9.01
N LYS A 41 -13.07 -12.58 10.28
CA LYS A 41 -12.56 -13.90 10.72
C LYS A 41 -13.45 -15.11 10.39
N ASN A 42 -14.75 -14.90 10.19
CA ASN A 42 -15.73 -15.99 10.03
C ASN A 42 -16.02 -16.34 8.56
N ARG A 43 -15.30 -15.74 7.60
CA ARG A 43 -15.51 -15.98 6.17
C ARG A 43 -14.40 -16.88 5.62
N PRO A 44 -14.72 -18.00 4.95
CA PRO A 44 -13.70 -18.85 4.34
C PRO A 44 -12.96 -18.08 3.24
N TYR A 45 -11.67 -18.37 3.08
CA TYR A 45 -10.75 -17.79 2.07
C TYR A 45 -10.40 -16.30 2.21
N PHE A 46 -11.05 -15.53 3.10
CA PHE A 46 -10.77 -14.10 3.25
C PHE A 46 -9.34 -13.81 3.69
N HIS A 47 -8.73 -14.72 4.46
CA HIS A 47 -7.30 -14.65 4.78
C HIS A 47 -6.41 -14.77 3.54
N MET A 48 -6.78 -15.60 2.56
CA MET A 48 -6.04 -15.73 1.30
C MET A 48 -6.23 -14.49 0.41
N ILE A 49 -7.45 -13.94 0.37
CA ILE A 49 -7.73 -12.69 -0.33
C ILE A 49 -6.89 -11.55 0.25
N TRP A 50 -6.77 -11.47 1.59
CA TRP A 50 -5.89 -10.52 2.26
C TRP A 50 -4.44 -10.61 1.77
N HIS A 51 -3.88 -11.81 1.66
CA HIS A 51 -2.51 -12.01 1.15
C HIS A 51 -2.33 -11.40 -0.26
N ILE A 52 -3.30 -11.57 -1.15
CA ILE A 52 -3.25 -11.00 -2.51
C ILE A 52 -3.15 -9.47 -2.44
N PHE A 53 -3.99 -8.82 -1.62
CA PHE A 53 -3.97 -7.37 -1.45
C PHE A 53 -2.65 -6.87 -0.82
N ILE A 54 -2.07 -7.62 0.13
CA ILE A 54 -0.78 -7.28 0.74
C ILE A 54 0.36 -7.37 -0.28
N VAL A 55 0.35 -8.39 -1.16
CA VAL A 55 1.34 -8.53 -2.23
C VAL A 55 1.22 -7.38 -3.23
N ILE A 56 0.00 -7.03 -3.65
CA ILE A 56 -0.23 -5.89 -4.54
C ILE A 56 0.25 -4.58 -3.90
N ALA A 57 -0.09 -4.34 -2.63
CA ALA A 57 0.36 -3.15 -1.91
C ALA A 57 1.90 -3.07 -1.86
N SER A 58 2.56 -4.19 -1.59
CA SER A 58 4.03 -4.28 -1.54
C SER A 58 4.67 -4.05 -2.91
N LEU A 59 4.08 -4.59 -3.97
CA LEU A 59 4.54 -4.35 -5.35
C LEU A 59 4.40 -2.89 -5.76
N LEU A 60 3.29 -2.23 -5.41
CA LEU A 60 3.09 -0.80 -5.68
C LEU A 60 4.13 0.05 -4.96
N HIS A 61 4.40 -0.24 -3.68
CA HIS A 61 5.44 0.45 -2.91
C HIS A 61 6.84 0.20 -3.48
N LEU A 62 7.14 -1.04 -3.90
CA LEU A 62 8.41 -1.38 -4.53
C LEU A 62 8.60 -0.62 -5.85
N ILE A 63 7.58 -0.59 -6.70
CA ILE A 63 7.61 0.14 -7.98
C ILE A 63 7.81 1.63 -7.75
N ALA A 64 7.13 2.22 -6.76
CA ALA A 64 7.33 3.62 -6.38
C ALA A 64 8.81 3.90 -6.09
N ILE A 65 9.40 3.11 -5.19
CA ILE A 65 10.77 3.29 -4.72
C ILE A 65 11.80 3.06 -5.84
N LEU A 66 11.62 2.02 -6.65
CA LEU A 66 12.61 1.65 -7.67
C LEU A 66 12.60 2.58 -8.90
N TYR A 67 11.45 3.11 -9.29
CA TYR A 67 11.30 3.80 -10.58
C TYR A 67 10.94 5.28 -10.47
N PHE A 68 10.38 5.73 -9.35
CA PHE A 68 9.77 7.07 -9.26
C PHE A 68 10.27 7.93 -8.10
N MET A 69 11.14 7.38 -7.26
CA MET A 69 11.77 8.07 -6.12
C MET A 69 12.84 9.06 -6.56
#